data_AF-A0A257N6U5-F1
#
_entry.id   AF-A0A257N6U5-F1
#
_cell.length_a   1.000
_cell.length_b   1.000
_cell.length_c   1.000
_cell.angle_alpha   90.00
_cell.angle_beta   90.00
_cell.angle_gamma   90.00
#
_symmetry.space_group_name_H-M   'P 1'
#
loop_
_entity.id
_entity.type
_entity.pdbx_description
1 polymer ?
#
loop_
_entity_poly.entity_id
_entity_poly.type
_entity_poly.pdbx_seq_one_letter_code
_entity_poly.pdbx_strand_id
1 'polypeptide(L)'
;MSEHILFLTGKLAEKQLRNILEKMQPEFIYTVHQLGLKVAALMTADMIGRRLTETFGADRILVPGRCRGDLEALSKTMGLPIDRGPEELKDLPEYFGKEAQKPDLSRYSVKIFAEIVDAPNVSVEEVVKRAYYYKKNGADVIDIGCLPSTDFPHMEDIIRTLKQEGFTVSIDSLDESDLLRGGKAGADYMLSLHESTLWIADEVAATPILIPEKHEDLASLDRAIKAMQAKNRAFIVDPILDPLHFGFTQSIVRYHEVRKNHPDIEIMMGVGNITELTHADTTGMNALLLGICSELNINNILATEVSKHACRAIKEADLARRIMFAAKEHDTLPKHIDPGLMALHEISPFPYSLDEIRELAGQITDPSFRIQNSAEGLHIFNRDGMHSATDPFDLFPKLHVENDGGHAFYLGVELARAEIAWQLGKRYTQDQALNWGCATDQTESTVDLHTFKPAGTTLQKK
;
A
#
# COMPACT_ATOMS: atom_id res chain seq x y z
N MET A 1 -12.86 -18.91 -38.55
CA MET A 1 -11.45 -18.61 -38.24
C MET A 1 -11.45 -17.84 -36.93
N SER A 2 -10.59 -18.20 -35.99
CA SER A 2 -10.40 -17.41 -34.77
C SER A 2 -9.82 -16.05 -35.16
N GLU A 3 -10.47 -14.97 -34.71
CA GLU A 3 -10.01 -13.60 -34.91
C GLU A 3 -8.55 -13.43 -34.45
N HIS A 4 -7.74 -12.64 -35.18
CA HIS A 4 -6.39 -12.27 -34.80
C HIS A 4 -6.31 -10.80 -34.37
N ILE A 5 -5.99 -10.55 -33.10
CA ILE A 5 -5.88 -9.20 -32.54
C ILE A 5 -4.41 -8.81 -32.33
N LEU A 6 -3.99 -7.66 -32.87
CA LEU A 6 -2.70 -7.04 -32.59
C LEU A 6 -2.81 -6.07 -31.42
N PHE A 7 -2.17 -6.38 -30.29
CA PHE A 7 -2.11 -5.50 -29.14
C PHE A 7 -0.87 -4.61 -29.19
N LEU A 8 -1.08 -3.30 -29.12
CA LEU A 8 0.00 -2.31 -29.08
C LEU A 8 0.28 -1.87 -27.63
N THR A 9 1.56 -1.85 -27.23
CA THR A 9 1.94 -1.51 -25.86
C THR A 9 3.29 -0.80 -25.74
N GLY A 10 3.61 -0.33 -24.52
CA GLY A 10 4.92 0.22 -24.14
C GLY A 10 5.76 -0.80 -23.37
N LYS A 11 7.04 -0.50 -23.17
CA LYS A 11 8.04 -1.41 -22.57
C LYS A 11 7.62 -1.90 -21.17
N LEU A 12 7.10 -1.01 -20.33
CA LEU A 12 6.71 -1.35 -18.94
C LEU A 12 5.46 -2.25 -18.87
N ALA A 13 4.64 -2.23 -19.91
CA ALA A 13 3.33 -2.87 -19.94
C ALA A 13 3.33 -4.20 -20.72
N GLU A 14 4.39 -4.47 -21.48
CA GLU A 14 4.46 -5.63 -22.38
C GLU A 14 4.36 -6.96 -21.66
N LYS A 15 5.18 -7.18 -20.63
CA LYS A 15 5.19 -8.45 -19.90
C LYS A 15 3.86 -8.70 -19.18
N GLN A 16 3.31 -7.67 -18.53
CA GLN A 16 2.01 -7.77 -17.88
C GLN A 16 0.90 -8.14 -18.86
N LEU A 17 0.86 -7.49 -20.04
CA LEU A 17 -0.12 -7.80 -21.08
C LEU A 17 0.01 -9.25 -21.56
N ARG A 18 1.23 -9.75 -21.79
CA ARG A 18 1.46 -11.16 -22.15
C ARG A 18 0.96 -12.12 -21.08
N ASN A 19 1.30 -11.87 -19.81
CA ASN A 19 0.86 -12.69 -18.68
C ASN A 19 -0.66 -12.71 -18.53
N ILE A 20 -1.33 -11.55 -18.72
CA ILE A 20 -2.80 -11.46 -18.66
C ILE A 20 -3.41 -12.25 -19.81
N LEU A 21 -2.94 -12.08 -21.05
CA LEU A 21 -3.46 -12.81 -22.19
C LEU A 21 -3.25 -14.33 -22.06
N GLU A 22 -2.08 -14.76 -21.56
CA GLU A 22 -1.78 -16.18 -21.33
C GLU A 22 -2.71 -16.78 -20.27
N LYS A 23 -2.89 -16.10 -19.13
CA LYS A 23 -3.81 -16.54 -18.07
C LYS A 23 -5.28 -16.48 -18.48
N MET A 24 -5.63 -15.47 -19.27
CA MET A 24 -6.99 -15.26 -19.76
C MET A 24 -7.41 -16.40 -20.69
N GLN A 25 -6.46 -17.03 -21.42
CA GLN A 25 -6.73 -18.04 -22.44
C GLN A 25 -7.87 -17.61 -23.38
N PRO A 26 -7.70 -16.51 -24.15
CA PRO A 26 -8.71 -16.03 -25.07
C PRO A 26 -9.02 -17.04 -26.18
N GLU A 27 -10.23 -16.96 -26.74
CA GLU A 27 -10.64 -17.76 -27.90
C GLU A 27 -10.06 -17.21 -29.23
N PHE A 28 -9.46 -16.02 -29.20
CA PHE A 28 -8.81 -15.36 -30.33
C PHE A 28 -7.29 -15.57 -30.34
N ILE A 29 -6.69 -15.46 -31.53
CA ILE A 29 -5.23 -15.42 -31.71
C ILE A 29 -4.76 -14.00 -31.41
N TYR A 30 -3.59 -13.82 -30.83
CA TYR A 30 -3.05 -12.50 -30.54
C TYR A 30 -1.57 -12.35 -30.85
N THR A 31 -1.18 -11.13 -31.21
CA THR A 31 0.22 -10.68 -31.26
C THR A 31 0.38 -9.49 -30.33
N VAL A 32 1.42 -9.48 -29.49
CA VAL A 32 1.77 -8.30 -28.68
C VAL A 32 2.99 -7.62 -29.29
N HIS A 33 2.87 -6.33 -29.61
CA HIS A 33 3.91 -5.53 -30.23
C HIS A 33 4.22 -4.25 -29.43
N GLN A 34 5.49 -4.06 -29.08
CA GLN A 34 5.97 -2.91 -28.31
C GLN A 34 6.43 -1.79 -29.26
N LEU A 35 5.85 -0.59 -29.14
CA LEU A 35 6.07 0.53 -30.10
C LEU A 35 7.27 1.44 -29.76
N GLY A 36 8.31 0.92 -29.12
CA GLY A 36 9.53 1.69 -28.82
C GLY A 36 9.34 2.85 -27.82
N LEU A 37 8.32 2.79 -26.95
CA LEU A 37 8.06 3.76 -25.88
C LEU A 37 8.09 3.08 -24.50
N LYS A 38 8.45 3.83 -23.44
CA LYS A 38 8.47 3.28 -22.06
C LYS A 38 7.07 3.06 -21.49
N VAL A 39 6.20 4.07 -21.54
CA VAL A 39 4.86 4.07 -20.92
C VAL A 39 3.77 4.02 -21.99
N ALA A 40 2.89 3.02 -21.94
CA ALA A 40 1.83 2.81 -22.93
C ALA A 40 0.78 3.94 -22.97
N ALA A 41 0.48 4.58 -21.83
CA ALA A 41 -0.50 5.66 -21.72
C ALA A 41 -0.11 6.96 -22.47
N LEU A 42 1.14 7.07 -22.93
CA LEU A 42 1.63 8.21 -23.73
C LEU A 42 1.51 7.96 -25.25
N MET A 43 0.92 6.82 -25.65
CA MET A 43 0.72 6.49 -27.06
C MET A 43 -0.28 7.44 -27.72
N THR A 44 0.00 7.80 -28.97
CA THR A 44 -0.92 8.60 -29.80
C THR A 44 -1.11 7.97 -31.18
N ALA A 45 -2.22 8.29 -31.84
CA ALA A 45 -2.50 7.85 -33.21
C ALA A 45 -1.34 8.18 -34.18
N ASP A 46 -0.80 9.40 -34.11
CA ASP A 46 0.34 9.83 -34.94
C ASP A 46 1.63 9.05 -34.66
N MET A 47 1.83 8.60 -33.42
CA MET A 47 2.97 7.77 -33.08
C MET A 47 2.81 6.35 -33.64
N ILE A 48 1.61 5.79 -33.58
CA ILE A 48 1.31 4.47 -34.15
C ILE A 48 1.53 4.51 -35.66
N GLY A 49 0.94 5.47 -36.37
CA GLY A 49 1.08 5.58 -37.83
C GLY A 49 2.52 5.77 -38.31
N ARG A 50 3.40 6.38 -37.49
CA ARG A 50 4.82 6.55 -37.82
C ARG A 50 5.69 5.35 -37.48
N ARG A 51 5.33 4.56 -36.47
CA ARG A 51 6.21 3.54 -35.87
C ARG A 51 5.78 2.11 -36.14
N LEU A 52 4.49 1.87 -36.43
CA LEU A 52 3.99 0.55 -36.74
C LEU A 52 4.26 0.23 -38.22
N THR A 53 5.25 -0.62 -38.48
CA THR A 53 5.65 -0.99 -39.84
C THR A 53 5.01 -2.28 -40.34
N GLU A 54 4.50 -3.12 -39.43
CA GLU A 54 3.95 -4.43 -39.74
C GLU A 54 2.74 -4.72 -38.83
N THR A 55 1.68 -5.27 -39.42
CA THR A 55 0.41 -5.57 -38.72
C THR A 55 0.26 -7.05 -38.39
N PHE A 56 1.25 -7.86 -38.74
CA PHE A 56 1.36 -9.29 -38.44
C PHE A 56 0.14 -10.13 -38.90
N GLY A 57 -0.58 -9.67 -39.93
CA GLY A 57 -1.77 -10.34 -40.44
C GLY A 57 -2.99 -10.27 -39.50
N ALA A 58 -3.00 -9.35 -38.53
CA ALA A 58 -4.11 -9.18 -37.61
C ALA A 58 -5.38 -8.68 -38.32
N ASP A 59 -6.54 -9.11 -37.84
CA ASP A 59 -7.87 -8.66 -38.29
C ASP A 59 -8.23 -7.29 -37.69
N ARG A 60 -7.70 -6.97 -36.50
CA ARG A 60 -7.83 -5.66 -35.84
C ARG A 60 -6.69 -5.35 -34.89
N ILE A 61 -6.55 -4.07 -34.56
CA ILE A 61 -5.55 -3.55 -33.63
C ILE A 61 -6.22 -3.06 -32.35
N LEU A 62 -5.75 -3.51 -31.19
CA LEU A 62 -6.17 -2.97 -29.89
C LEU A 62 -5.07 -2.06 -29.33
N VAL A 63 -5.42 -0.79 -29.10
CA VAL A 63 -4.53 0.19 -28.44
C VAL A 63 -4.90 0.35 -26.96
N PRO A 64 -3.99 0.85 -26.11
CA PRO A 64 -4.32 1.18 -24.72
C PRO A 64 -5.48 2.18 -24.64
N GLY A 65 -6.37 2.08 -23.66
CA GLY A 65 -7.54 2.96 -23.56
C GLY A 65 -7.21 4.45 -23.47
N ARG A 66 -6.03 4.78 -22.91
CA ARG A 66 -5.52 6.16 -22.83
C ARG A 66 -4.83 6.67 -24.10
N CYS A 67 -4.82 5.89 -25.18
CA CYS A 67 -4.24 6.31 -26.45
C CYS A 67 -4.98 7.53 -27.01
N ARG A 68 -4.25 8.64 -27.20
CA ARG A 68 -4.81 9.93 -27.64
C ARG A 68 -4.81 10.06 -29.16
N GLY A 69 -5.73 10.84 -29.68
CA GLY A 69 -5.83 11.16 -31.12
C GLY A 69 -6.95 10.42 -31.84
N ASP A 70 -7.07 10.71 -33.14
CA ASP A 70 -8.12 10.19 -34.01
C ASP A 70 -7.77 8.80 -34.54
N LEU A 71 -8.36 7.77 -33.91
CA LEU A 71 -8.14 6.38 -34.30
C LEU A 71 -8.97 5.97 -35.52
N GLU A 72 -10.08 6.66 -35.82
CA GLU A 72 -10.85 6.40 -37.03
C GLU A 72 -10.07 6.84 -38.28
N ALA A 73 -9.44 8.01 -38.23
CA ALA A 73 -8.57 8.49 -39.30
C ALA A 73 -7.37 7.55 -39.51
N LEU A 74 -6.75 7.09 -38.41
CA LEU A 74 -5.66 6.12 -38.48
C LEU A 74 -6.12 4.77 -39.04
N SER A 75 -7.27 4.26 -38.59
CA SER A 75 -7.87 3.02 -39.09
C SER A 75 -8.12 3.06 -40.59
N LYS A 76 -8.66 4.18 -41.12
CA LYS A 76 -8.83 4.40 -42.56
C LYS A 76 -7.51 4.41 -43.32
N THR A 77 -6.47 5.02 -42.74
CA THR A 77 -5.15 5.11 -43.37
C THR A 77 -4.44 3.75 -43.42
N MET A 78 -4.61 2.93 -42.38
CA MET A 78 -3.97 1.61 -42.28
C MET A 78 -4.82 0.47 -42.90
N GLY A 79 -6.08 0.74 -43.24
CA GLY A 79 -6.99 -0.27 -43.79
C GLY A 79 -7.39 -1.37 -42.80
N LEU A 80 -7.27 -1.11 -41.50
CA LEU A 80 -7.48 -2.06 -40.41
C LEU A 80 -8.28 -1.43 -39.28
N PRO A 81 -9.30 -2.10 -38.70
CA PRO A 81 -10.00 -1.63 -37.51
C PRO A 81 -9.03 -1.41 -36.35
N ILE A 82 -9.18 -0.28 -35.66
CA ILE A 82 -8.38 0.08 -34.47
C ILE A 82 -9.32 0.41 -33.33
N ASP A 83 -9.34 -0.46 -32.31
CA ASP A 83 -10.19 -0.34 -31.13
C ASP A 83 -9.38 0.20 -29.95
N ARG A 84 -10.02 1.01 -29.10
CA ARG A 84 -9.49 1.32 -27.77
C ARG A 84 -9.84 0.19 -26.81
N GLY A 85 -8.80 -0.40 -26.22
CA GLY A 85 -8.94 -1.31 -25.09
C GLY A 85 -9.28 -0.57 -23.79
N PRO A 86 -9.31 -1.28 -22.66
CA PRO A 86 -9.52 -0.66 -21.36
C PRO A 86 -8.38 0.32 -21.02
N GLU A 87 -8.66 1.29 -20.15
CA GLU A 87 -7.62 2.20 -19.66
C GLU A 87 -6.52 1.48 -18.90
N GLU A 88 -6.88 0.42 -18.17
CA GLU A 88 -5.98 -0.38 -17.35
C GLU A 88 -5.92 -1.82 -17.88
N LEU A 89 -4.69 -2.35 -18.01
CA LEU A 89 -4.47 -3.68 -18.60
C LEU A 89 -5.14 -4.82 -17.83
N LYS A 90 -5.25 -4.70 -16.51
CA LYS A 90 -5.88 -5.71 -15.65
C LYS A 90 -7.40 -5.83 -15.85
N ASP A 91 -8.03 -4.83 -16.47
CA ASP A 91 -9.46 -4.85 -16.81
C ASP A 91 -9.67 -5.49 -18.19
N LEU A 92 -8.60 -5.94 -18.86
CA LEU A 92 -8.68 -6.63 -20.14
C LEU A 92 -9.48 -7.94 -20.08
N PRO A 93 -9.39 -8.78 -19.04
CA PRO A 93 -10.31 -9.89 -18.86
C PRO A 93 -11.77 -9.44 -18.85
N GLU A 94 -12.11 -8.42 -18.06
CA GLU A 94 -13.47 -7.88 -17.96
C GLU A 94 -13.95 -7.27 -19.28
N TYR A 95 -13.07 -6.56 -19.99
CA TYR A 95 -13.31 -6.05 -21.34
C TYR A 95 -13.68 -7.15 -22.34
N PHE A 96 -13.18 -8.37 -22.14
CA PHE A 96 -13.55 -9.58 -22.89
C PHE A 96 -14.54 -10.50 -22.14
N GLY A 97 -15.20 -10.01 -21.08
CA GLY A 97 -16.25 -10.74 -20.35
C GLY A 97 -15.75 -11.82 -19.37
N LYS A 98 -14.50 -11.73 -18.88
CA LYS A 98 -13.87 -12.68 -17.95
C LYS A 98 -13.62 -12.04 -16.58
N GLU A 99 -13.62 -12.84 -15.50
CA GLU A 99 -13.40 -12.36 -14.13
C GLU A 99 -11.96 -11.86 -13.90
N ALA A 100 -11.82 -10.74 -13.17
CA ALA A 100 -10.53 -10.20 -12.75
C ALA A 100 -9.94 -11.02 -11.58
N GLN A 101 -8.72 -11.54 -11.76
CA GLN A 101 -8.02 -12.27 -10.69
C GLN A 101 -7.52 -11.31 -9.60
N LYS A 102 -7.87 -11.57 -8.34
CA LYS A 102 -7.31 -10.86 -7.18
C LYS A 102 -5.92 -11.42 -6.83
N PRO A 103 -4.89 -10.57 -6.64
CA PRO A 103 -3.57 -11.04 -6.21
C PRO A 103 -3.60 -11.63 -4.80
N ASP A 104 -2.82 -12.69 -4.56
CA ASP A 104 -2.60 -13.23 -3.21
C ASP A 104 -1.61 -12.36 -2.44
N LEU A 105 -2.04 -11.79 -1.32
CA LEU A 105 -1.25 -10.92 -0.44
C LEU A 105 -0.82 -11.61 0.85
N SER A 106 -0.98 -12.93 0.96
CA SER A 106 -0.56 -13.69 2.14
C SER A 106 0.97 -13.73 2.28
N ARG A 107 1.71 -13.62 1.17
CA ARG A 107 3.17 -13.73 1.09
C ARG A 107 3.86 -12.36 1.17
N TYR A 108 5.06 -12.35 1.74
CA TYR A 108 5.95 -11.19 1.83
C TYR A 108 7.40 -11.66 2.04
N SER A 109 8.38 -10.79 1.74
CA SER A 109 9.82 -11.07 1.95
C SER A 109 10.48 -10.17 3.00
N VAL A 110 9.92 -9.00 3.26
CA VAL A 110 10.47 -8.02 4.20
C VAL A 110 9.92 -8.28 5.60
N LYS A 111 10.77 -8.56 6.59
CA LYS A 111 10.37 -8.70 7.99
C LYS A 111 10.26 -7.32 8.65
N ILE A 112 9.28 -7.17 9.54
CA ILE A 112 9.06 -5.93 10.29
C ILE A 112 9.49 -6.15 11.74
N PHE A 113 10.51 -5.38 12.16
CA PHE A 113 10.91 -5.19 13.54
C PHE A 113 10.12 -4.01 14.07
N ALA A 114 9.14 -4.27 14.94
CA ALA A 114 8.30 -3.25 15.53
C ALA A 114 8.84 -2.85 16.89
N GLU A 115 9.32 -1.62 16.99
CA GLU A 115 10.05 -1.13 18.15
C GLU A 115 9.12 -0.56 19.23
N ILE A 116 9.41 -0.92 20.47
CA ILE A 116 8.89 -0.28 21.67
C ILE A 116 10.00 0.63 22.22
N VAL A 117 10.06 1.85 21.70
CA VAL A 117 11.15 2.83 21.93
C VAL A 117 11.29 3.21 23.41
N ASP A 118 10.18 3.24 24.14
CA ASP A 118 10.10 3.64 25.54
C ASP A 118 10.09 2.45 26.52
N ALA A 119 10.61 1.28 26.11
CA ALA A 119 10.57 0.05 26.91
C ALA A 119 11.09 0.20 28.36
N PRO A 120 12.14 0.98 28.66
CA PRO A 120 12.57 1.22 30.04
C PRO A 120 11.53 1.91 30.93
N ASN A 121 10.56 2.62 30.34
CA ASN A 121 9.57 3.41 31.06
C ASN A 121 8.21 2.71 31.19
N VAL A 122 8.06 1.51 30.64
CA VAL A 122 6.81 0.76 30.65
C VAL A 122 6.96 -0.57 31.37
N SER A 123 5.86 -1.01 31.99
CA SER A 123 5.78 -2.30 32.66
C SER A 123 5.82 -3.47 31.67
N VAL A 124 6.23 -4.65 32.15
CA VAL A 124 6.24 -5.90 31.36
C VAL A 124 4.86 -6.18 30.73
N GLU A 125 3.77 -5.96 31.47
CA GLU A 125 2.41 -6.22 31.01
C GLU A 125 2.01 -5.33 29.82
N GLU A 126 2.37 -4.04 29.89
CA GLU A 126 2.12 -3.10 28.80
C GLU A 126 2.97 -3.42 27.57
N VAL A 127 4.22 -3.87 27.76
CA VAL A 127 5.07 -4.34 26.65
C VAL A 127 4.43 -5.55 25.96
N VAL A 128 3.94 -6.54 26.71
CA VAL A 128 3.24 -7.70 26.14
C VAL A 128 1.98 -7.28 25.37
N LYS A 129 1.20 -6.34 25.91
CA LYS A 129 0.01 -5.81 25.22
C LYS A 129 0.38 -5.13 23.89
N ARG A 130 1.44 -4.32 23.87
CA ARG A 130 1.94 -3.68 22.64
C ARG A 130 2.49 -4.70 21.66
N ALA A 131 3.20 -5.73 22.13
CA ALA A 131 3.69 -6.84 21.30
C ALA A 131 2.56 -7.57 20.57
N TYR A 132 1.45 -7.88 21.27
CA TYR A 132 0.26 -8.46 20.64
C TYR A 132 -0.37 -7.54 19.60
N TYR A 133 -0.47 -6.24 19.91
CA TYR A 133 -0.96 -5.24 18.98
C TYR A 133 -0.09 -5.16 17.71
N TYR A 134 1.23 -5.07 17.85
CA TYR A 134 2.16 -5.04 16.72
C TYR A 134 2.11 -6.32 15.89
N LYS A 135 2.06 -7.49 16.53
CA LYS A 135 1.89 -8.78 15.82
C LYS A 135 0.58 -8.85 15.04
N LYS A 136 -0.53 -8.36 15.61
CA LYS A 136 -1.82 -8.25 14.90
C LYS A 136 -1.71 -7.33 13.67
N ASN A 137 -0.90 -6.28 13.76
CA ASN A 137 -0.68 -5.33 12.67
C ASN A 137 0.39 -5.77 11.66
N GLY A 138 1.07 -6.91 11.88
CA GLY A 138 1.98 -7.52 10.91
C GLY A 138 3.45 -7.51 11.29
N ALA A 139 3.80 -7.13 12.52
CA ALA A 139 5.18 -7.27 13.01
C ALA A 139 5.60 -8.75 13.09
N ASP A 140 6.83 -9.04 12.66
CA ASP A 140 7.44 -10.37 12.77
C ASP A 140 8.35 -10.47 14.00
N VAL A 141 8.99 -9.35 14.37
CA VAL A 141 9.91 -9.24 15.50
C VAL A 141 9.48 -8.07 16.38
N ILE A 142 9.47 -8.28 17.69
CA ILE A 142 9.25 -7.21 18.67
C ILE A 142 10.62 -6.70 19.11
N ASP A 143 10.90 -5.45 18.81
CA ASP A 143 12.16 -4.81 19.14
C ASP A 143 12.02 -3.97 20.43
N ILE A 144 12.95 -4.17 21.36
CA ILE A 144 12.95 -3.54 22.66
C ILE A 144 14.02 -2.44 22.63
N GLY A 145 13.58 -1.19 22.51
CA GLY A 145 14.47 -0.04 22.43
C GLY A 145 15.00 0.36 23.81
N CYS A 146 16.31 0.49 23.94
CA CYS A 146 16.95 1.10 25.10
C CYS A 146 17.01 2.63 24.96
N LEU A 147 16.95 3.33 26.09
CA LEU A 147 17.09 4.78 26.11
C LEU A 147 18.52 5.17 26.53
N PRO A 148 19.15 6.16 25.87
CA PRO A 148 20.49 6.61 26.24
C PRO A 148 20.59 7.02 27.71
N SER A 149 21.64 6.58 28.40
CA SER A 149 21.92 6.93 29.81
C SER A 149 20.77 6.64 30.78
N THR A 150 19.93 5.66 30.48
CA THR A 150 18.76 5.29 31.29
C THR A 150 18.91 3.85 31.76
N ASP A 151 18.81 3.62 33.06
CA ASP A 151 18.84 2.26 33.61
C ASP A 151 17.63 1.44 33.12
N PHE A 152 17.86 0.18 32.76
CA PHE A 152 16.81 -0.72 32.31
C PHE A 152 16.74 -2.00 33.18
N PRO A 153 16.23 -1.90 34.42
CA PRO A 153 16.34 -2.98 35.41
C PRO A 153 15.48 -4.21 35.09
N HIS A 154 14.35 -4.03 34.40
CA HIS A 154 13.39 -5.10 34.06
C HIS A 154 13.51 -5.61 32.62
N MET A 155 14.62 -5.29 31.94
CA MET A 155 14.86 -5.70 30.54
C MET A 155 14.84 -7.22 30.36
N GLU A 156 15.55 -7.96 31.21
CA GLU A 156 15.62 -9.42 31.11
C GLU A 156 14.25 -10.06 31.37
N ASP A 157 13.43 -9.46 32.24
CA ASP A 157 12.08 -9.94 32.53
C ASP A 157 11.13 -9.67 31.35
N ILE A 158 11.25 -8.51 30.69
CA ILE A 158 10.55 -8.23 29.42
C ILE A 158 10.89 -9.30 28.38
N ILE A 159 12.19 -9.49 28.11
CA ILE A 159 12.66 -10.40 27.06
C ILE A 159 12.18 -11.82 27.35
N ARG A 160 12.40 -12.34 28.56
CA ARG A 160 11.96 -13.69 28.95
C ARG A 160 10.46 -13.86 28.82
N THR A 161 9.67 -12.87 29.24
CA THR A 161 8.20 -12.92 29.16
C THR A 161 7.74 -12.97 27.71
N LEU A 162 8.28 -12.11 26.84
CA LEU A 162 7.97 -12.15 25.41
C LEU A 162 8.37 -13.47 24.75
N LYS A 163 9.52 -14.04 25.11
CA LYS A 163 9.94 -15.37 24.63
C LYS A 163 8.99 -16.48 25.09
N GLN A 164 8.51 -16.43 26.34
CA GLN A 164 7.52 -17.38 26.87
C GLN A 164 6.17 -17.29 26.15
N GLU A 165 5.76 -16.09 25.77
CA GLU A 165 4.57 -15.83 24.94
C GLU A 165 4.75 -16.21 23.46
N GLY A 166 5.95 -16.66 23.06
CA GLY A 166 6.25 -17.15 21.73
C GLY A 166 6.55 -16.05 20.70
N PHE A 167 6.99 -14.87 21.15
CA PHE A 167 7.49 -13.82 20.26
C PHE A 167 8.95 -14.06 19.86
N THR A 168 9.30 -13.57 18.67
CA THR A 168 10.70 -13.30 18.30
C THR A 168 11.05 -11.91 18.81
N VAL A 169 12.17 -11.79 19.50
CA VAL A 169 12.53 -10.60 20.26
C VAL A 169 13.88 -10.07 19.81
N SER A 170 13.97 -8.76 19.69
CA SER A 170 15.19 -8.03 19.40
C SER A 170 15.46 -7.01 20.51
N ILE A 171 16.73 -6.71 20.75
CA ILE A 171 17.17 -5.65 21.67
C ILE A 171 17.91 -4.57 20.86
N ASP A 172 17.54 -3.31 21.03
CA ASP A 172 18.22 -2.18 20.39
C ASP A 172 18.89 -1.30 21.44
N SER A 173 20.23 -1.31 21.45
CA SER A 173 21.04 -0.49 22.35
C SER A 173 22.40 -0.20 21.75
N LEU A 174 22.98 0.94 22.13
CA LEU A 174 24.38 1.27 21.88
C LEU A 174 25.28 0.92 23.08
N ASP A 175 24.70 0.47 24.20
CA ASP A 175 25.46 0.08 25.40
C ASP A 175 25.81 -1.42 25.37
N GLU A 176 27.11 -1.72 25.52
CA GLU A 176 27.64 -3.09 25.48
C GLU A 176 27.05 -3.99 26.58
N SER A 177 26.79 -3.44 27.77
CA SER A 177 26.22 -4.19 28.89
C SER A 177 24.76 -4.54 28.61
N ASP A 178 23.99 -3.62 28.05
CA ASP A 178 22.61 -3.90 27.67
C ASP A 178 22.50 -4.98 26.58
N LEU A 179 23.33 -4.89 25.54
CA LEU A 179 23.39 -5.90 24.47
C LEU A 179 23.74 -7.29 25.03
N LEU A 180 24.72 -7.37 25.94
CA LEU A 180 25.12 -8.62 26.57
C LEU A 180 24.03 -9.19 27.48
N ARG A 181 23.38 -8.34 28.29
CA ARG A 181 22.27 -8.73 29.18
C ARG A 181 21.07 -9.21 28.38
N GLY A 182 20.66 -8.47 27.34
CA GLY A 182 19.55 -8.81 26.47
C GLY A 182 19.80 -10.11 25.71
N GLY A 183 20.99 -10.26 25.11
CA GLY A 183 21.40 -11.49 24.43
C GLY A 183 21.40 -12.71 25.36
N LYS A 184 21.88 -12.57 26.60
CA LYS A 184 21.84 -13.64 27.62
C LYS A 184 20.42 -13.93 28.13
N ALA A 185 19.52 -12.95 28.10
CA ALA A 185 18.11 -13.14 28.45
C ALA A 185 17.32 -13.90 27.38
N GLY A 186 17.86 -14.04 26.17
CA GLY A 186 17.30 -14.85 25.09
C GLY A 186 16.72 -14.05 23.93
N ALA A 187 17.15 -12.80 23.72
CA ALA A 187 16.87 -12.08 22.48
C ALA A 187 17.42 -12.85 21.27
N ASP A 188 16.64 -12.87 20.19
CA ASP A 188 16.99 -13.52 18.92
C ASP A 188 17.87 -12.62 18.05
N TYR A 189 17.70 -11.30 18.18
CA TYR A 189 18.44 -10.28 17.45
C TYR A 189 19.00 -9.21 18.41
N MET A 190 20.04 -8.52 17.98
CA MET A 190 20.58 -7.37 18.70
C MET A 190 21.04 -6.29 17.71
N LEU A 191 20.49 -5.09 17.87
CA LEU A 191 20.77 -3.98 16.97
C LEU A 191 22.07 -3.28 17.36
N SER A 192 22.64 -2.57 16.37
CA SER A 192 23.66 -1.56 16.58
C SER A 192 25.07 -2.05 16.99
N LEU A 193 25.48 -3.26 16.58
CA LEU A 193 26.90 -3.68 16.73
C LEU A 193 27.77 -3.03 15.66
N HIS A 194 28.98 -2.64 16.05
CA HIS A 194 29.99 -2.05 15.17
C HIS A 194 31.34 -2.73 15.40
N GLU A 195 32.35 -2.35 14.62
CA GLU A 195 33.65 -3.03 14.55
C GLU A 195 34.27 -3.30 15.93
N SER A 196 34.22 -2.31 16.84
CA SER A 196 34.80 -2.44 18.19
C SER A 196 33.97 -3.28 19.16
N THR A 197 32.68 -3.53 18.88
CA THR A 197 31.75 -4.28 19.76
C THR A 197 31.40 -5.67 19.24
N LEU A 198 31.96 -6.09 18.09
CA LEU A 198 31.73 -7.41 17.48
C LEU A 198 32.07 -8.61 18.38
N TRP A 199 32.89 -8.44 19.41
CA TRP A 199 33.19 -9.49 20.38
C TRP A 199 31.94 -9.96 21.13
N ILE A 200 30.91 -9.11 21.30
CA ILE A 200 29.65 -9.46 21.95
C ILE A 200 28.95 -10.60 21.19
N ALA A 201 29.04 -10.63 19.87
CA ALA A 201 28.44 -11.67 19.04
C ALA A 201 29.04 -13.07 19.28
N ASP A 202 30.20 -13.17 19.93
CA ASP A 202 30.81 -14.44 20.35
C ASP A 202 30.29 -14.93 21.71
N GLU A 203 29.72 -14.03 22.52
CA GLU A 203 29.26 -14.30 23.88
C GLU A 203 27.78 -14.71 23.95
N VAL A 204 27.03 -14.52 22.87
CA VAL A 204 25.57 -14.66 22.83
C VAL A 204 25.08 -15.28 21.52
N ALA A 205 23.92 -15.94 21.59
CA ALA A 205 23.33 -16.62 20.44
C ALA A 205 22.53 -15.70 19.51
N ALA A 206 22.29 -14.45 19.88
CA ALA A 206 21.51 -13.51 19.06
C ALA A 206 22.23 -13.19 17.72
N THR A 207 21.46 -12.94 16.68
CA THR A 207 21.95 -12.46 15.39
C THR A 207 22.18 -10.95 15.44
N PRO A 208 23.41 -10.46 15.23
CA PRO A 208 23.68 -9.04 15.30
C PRO A 208 23.26 -8.31 14.02
N ILE A 209 22.76 -7.09 14.19
CA ILE A 209 22.65 -6.09 13.12
C ILE A 209 23.89 -5.20 13.21
N LEU A 210 24.63 -5.13 12.10
CA LEU A 210 25.88 -4.41 11.99
C LEU A 210 25.62 -3.00 11.46
N ILE A 211 26.13 -2.01 12.16
CA ILE A 211 26.13 -0.61 11.75
C ILE A 211 27.56 -0.09 11.56
N PRO A 212 27.76 1.02 10.84
CA PRO A 212 29.04 1.72 10.82
C PRO A 212 29.52 2.13 12.23
N GLU A 213 30.82 2.02 12.50
CA GLU A 213 31.44 2.50 13.76
C GLU A 213 31.27 4.01 13.94
N LYS A 214 31.37 4.74 12.83
CA LYS A 214 31.04 6.15 12.74
C LYS A 214 30.01 6.32 11.65
N HIS A 215 29.09 7.25 11.87
CA HIS A 215 28.08 7.58 10.87
C HIS A 215 28.72 7.80 9.49
N GLU A 216 28.13 7.21 8.45
CA GLU A 216 28.59 7.18 7.05
C GLU A 216 29.88 6.40 6.73
N ASP A 217 30.60 5.84 7.71
CA ASP A 217 31.85 5.10 7.48
C ASP A 217 31.60 3.66 6.98
N LEU A 218 31.34 3.53 5.68
CA LEU A 218 31.16 2.22 5.03
C LEU A 218 32.41 1.33 5.11
N ALA A 219 33.61 1.89 5.27
CA ALA A 219 34.82 1.08 5.38
C ALA A 219 34.88 0.34 6.71
N SER A 220 34.39 0.94 7.80
CA SER A 220 34.21 0.25 9.09
C SER A 220 33.17 -0.86 9.00
N LEU A 221 32.04 -0.59 8.34
CA LEU A 221 30.99 -1.57 8.12
C LEU A 221 31.49 -2.77 7.30
N ASP A 222 32.27 -2.52 6.23
CA ASP A 222 32.90 -3.57 5.42
C ASP A 222 33.83 -4.48 6.23
N ARG A 223 34.59 -3.90 7.17
CA ARG A 223 35.45 -4.69 8.07
C ARG A 223 34.63 -5.55 9.01
N ALA A 224 33.53 -5.01 9.54
CA ALA A 224 32.62 -5.75 10.40
C ALA A 224 31.92 -6.92 9.65
N ILE A 225 31.46 -6.68 8.43
CA ILE A 225 30.90 -7.71 7.54
C ILE A 225 31.91 -8.84 7.31
N LYS A 226 33.15 -8.50 6.94
CA LYS A 226 34.22 -9.49 6.70
C LYS A 226 34.52 -10.32 7.94
N ALA A 227 34.56 -9.70 9.11
CA ALA A 227 34.79 -10.39 10.37
C ALA A 227 33.69 -11.42 10.65
N MET A 228 32.42 -11.06 10.44
CA MET A 228 31.28 -11.96 10.68
C MET A 228 31.18 -13.08 9.63
N GLN A 229 31.50 -12.79 8.36
CA GLN A 229 31.61 -13.80 7.31
C GLN A 229 32.73 -14.80 7.60
N ALA A 230 33.90 -14.33 8.05
CA ALA A 230 35.02 -15.21 8.42
C ALA A 230 34.67 -16.13 9.60
N LYS A 231 33.79 -15.68 10.50
CA LYS A 231 33.24 -16.47 11.61
C LYS A 231 32.11 -17.42 11.18
N ASN A 232 31.65 -17.35 9.92
CA ASN A 232 30.45 -18.06 9.44
C ASN A 232 29.22 -17.84 10.34
N ARG A 233 29.07 -16.61 10.84
CA ARG A 233 28.00 -16.22 11.75
C ARG A 233 26.94 -15.46 10.94
N ALA A 234 25.65 -15.72 11.21
CA ALA A 234 24.57 -14.95 10.59
C ALA A 234 24.57 -13.51 11.13
N PHE A 235 24.28 -12.54 10.27
CA PHE A 235 24.18 -11.13 10.61
C PHE A 235 23.27 -10.40 9.62
N ILE A 236 22.82 -9.21 9.98
CA ILE A 236 22.11 -8.27 9.12
C ILE A 236 22.92 -6.97 9.08
N VAL A 237 22.83 -6.20 8.00
CA VAL A 237 23.52 -4.91 7.88
C VAL A 237 22.54 -3.76 7.85
N ASP A 238 22.80 -2.71 8.63
CA ASP A 238 22.07 -1.44 8.55
C ASP A 238 23.04 -0.27 8.29
N PRO A 239 23.08 0.27 7.06
CA PRO A 239 23.83 1.48 6.70
C PRO A 239 23.26 2.80 7.26
N ILE A 240 22.16 2.73 8.01
CA ILE A 240 21.43 3.83 8.66
C ILE A 240 20.73 4.74 7.64
N LEU A 241 19.40 4.82 7.73
CA LEU A 241 18.56 5.76 6.98
C LEU A 241 18.46 7.08 7.73
N ASP A 242 18.85 8.20 7.10
CA ASP A 242 18.82 9.51 7.76
C ASP A 242 17.49 10.23 7.60
N PRO A 243 17.11 11.11 8.54
CA PRO A 243 15.95 11.98 8.37
C PRO A 243 16.06 12.92 7.17
N LEU A 244 14.91 13.41 6.68
CA LEU A 244 14.86 14.45 5.64
C LEU A 244 15.62 15.71 6.11
N HIS A 245 16.41 16.30 5.20
CA HIS A 245 17.36 17.39 5.46
C HIS A 245 18.63 17.06 6.27
N PHE A 246 18.77 15.83 6.78
CA PHE A 246 19.94 15.40 7.56
C PHE A 246 20.79 14.34 6.87
N GLY A 247 20.55 14.09 5.58
CA GLY A 247 21.32 13.11 4.81
C GLY A 247 20.47 12.08 4.07
N PHE A 248 19.14 12.10 4.21
CA PHE A 248 18.25 11.06 3.65
C PHE A 248 18.63 10.57 2.24
N THR A 249 18.74 11.46 1.26
CA THR A 249 19.07 11.05 -0.12
C THR A 249 20.45 10.40 -0.21
N GLN A 250 21.44 10.90 0.56
CA GLN A 250 22.76 10.27 0.61
C GLN A 250 22.69 8.90 1.28
N SER A 251 21.88 8.74 2.33
CA SER A 251 21.65 7.44 2.96
C SER A 251 21.07 6.40 1.98
N ILE A 252 20.13 6.80 1.10
CA ILE A 252 19.63 5.92 0.02
C ILE A 252 20.77 5.51 -0.94
N VAL A 253 21.68 6.42 -1.27
CA VAL A 253 22.87 6.09 -2.06
C VAL A 253 23.78 5.11 -1.30
N ARG A 254 23.96 5.28 0.02
CA ARG A 254 24.71 4.32 0.86
C ARG A 254 24.07 2.92 0.84
N TYR A 255 22.74 2.82 0.96
CA TYR A 255 22.03 1.54 0.81
C TYR A 255 22.28 0.89 -0.55
N HIS A 256 22.23 1.67 -1.63
CA HIS A 256 22.52 1.17 -2.97
C HIS A 256 23.97 0.68 -3.11
N GLU A 257 24.94 1.42 -2.58
CA GLU A 257 26.35 1.03 -2.58
C GLU A 257 26.60 -0.25 -1.78
N VAL A 258 26.01 -0.37 -0.59
CA VAL A 258 26.13 -1.58 0.24
C VAL A 258 25.53 -2.79 -0.48
N ARG A 259 24.33 -2.69 -1.06
CA ARG A 259 23.74 -3.80 -1.84
C ARG A 259 24.58 -4.16 -3.06
N LYS A 260 25.19 -3.17 -3.73
CA LYS A 260 26.07 -3.42 -4.88
C LYS A 260 27.35 -4.16 -4.48
N ASN A 261 27.96 -3.76 -3.37
CA ASN A 261 29.22 -4.34 -2.89
C ASN A 261 29.00 -5.70 -2.22
N HIS A 262 27.82 -5.91 -1.63
CA HIS A 262 27.43 -7.14 -0.92
C HIS A 262 26.05 -7.63 -1.42
N PRO A 263 25.99 -8.34 -2.57
CA PRO A 263 24.73 -8.68 -3.21
C PRO A 263 23.86 -9.65 -2.39
N ASP A 264 24.47 -10.53 -1.60
CA ASP A 264 23.79 -11.65 -0.96
C ASP A 264 23.51 -11.46 0.54
N ILE A 265 23.94 -10.34 1.14
CA ILE A 265 23.75 -10.11 2.59
C ILE A 265 22.33 -9.64 2.91
N GLU A 266 21.82 -9.99 4.08
CA GLU A 266 20.58 -9.40 4.58
C GLU A 266 20.82 -7.93 4.99
N ILE A 267 19.89 -7.05 4.62
CA ILE A 267 19.93 -5.63 4.95
C ILE A 267 18.67 -5.26 5.74
N MET A 268 18.84 -4.36 6.71
CA MET A 268 17.79 -3.69 7.47
C MET A 268 17.71 -2.21 7.11
N MET A 269 16.51 -1.64 7.10
CA MET A 269 16.29 -0.19 6.97
C MET A 269 15.38 0.36 8.08
N GLY A 270 15.88 1.32 8.86
CA GLY A 270 15.08 2.03 9.87
C GLY A 270 14.17 3.09 9.26
N VAL A 271 12.88 2.76 9.04
CA VAL A 271 11.91 3.66 8.39
C VAL A 271 11.29 4.70 9.32
N GLY A 272 11.45 4.53 10.64
CA GLY A 272 10.97 5.47 11.67
C GLY A 272 11.51 6.89 11.49
N ASN A 273 12.76 7.05 11.04
CA ASN A 273 13.40 8.34 10.80
C ASN A 273 12.70 9.21 9.74
N ILE A 274 11.85 8.61 8.90
CA ILE A 274 11.05 9.32 7.90
C ILE A 274 9.61 9.44 8.36
N THR A 275 9.00 8.33 8.78
CA THR A 275 7.58 8.26 9.13
C THR A 275 7.23 9.03 10.42
N GLU A 276 8.12 9.08 11.40
CA GLU A 276 7.90 9.84 12.64
C GLU A 276 8.26 11.33 12.52
N LEU A 277 9.29 11.63 11.70
CA LEU A 277 9.91 12.96 11.63
C LEU A 277 9.42 13.80 10.44
N THR A 278 8.38 13.36 9.74
CA THR A 278 7.80 14.06 8.59
C THR A 278 6.27 14.09 8.73
N HIS A 279 5.67 15.27 8.82
CA HIS A 279 4.21 15.40 8.83
C HIS A 279 3.64 15.32 7.40
N ALA A 280 3.33 14.11 6.94
CA ALA A 280 2.52 13.82 5.75
C ALA A 280 1.88 12.44 5.90
N ASP A 281 1.04 11.98 4.97
CA ASP A 281 0.42 10.65 5.13
C ASP A 281 1.46 9.53 5.09
N THR A 282 1.59 8.81 6.21
CA THR A 282 2.58 7.74 6.41
C THR A 282 2.33 6.55 5.48
N THR A 283 1.09 6.32 5.03
CA THR A 283 0.77 5.31 3.99
C THR A 283 1.58 5.51 2.72
N GLY A 284 1.67 6.75 2.23
CA GLY A 284 2.43 7.09 1.03
C GLY A 284 3.94 6.99 1.24
N MET A 285 4.42 7.40 2.42
CA MET A 285 5.84 7.27 2.79
C MET A 285 6.26 5.81 2.87
N ASN A 286 5.48 4.98 3.56
CA ASN A 286 5.70 3.54 3.65
C ASN A 286 5.67 2.88 2.27
N ALA A 287 4.71 3.24 1.41
CA ALA A 287 4.68 2.72 0.03
C ALA A 287 5.98 3.02 -0.73
N LEU A 288 6.51 4.24 -0.62
CA LEU A 288 7.76 4.62 -1.29
C LEU A 288 8.98 3.88 -0.70
N LEU A 289 9.12 3.87 0.63
CA LEU A 289 10.25 3.23 1.33
C LEU A 289 10.27 1.72 1.09
N LEU A 290 9.12 1.05 1.14
CA LEU A 290 9.04 -0.38 0.87
C LEU A 290 9.22 -0.69 -0.63
N GLY A 291 8.90 0.26 -1.52
CA GLY A 291 9.28 0.19 -2.93
C GLY A 291 10.80 0.18 -3.10
N ILE A 292 11.52 1.09 -2.43
CA ILE A 292 12.99 1.11 -2.39
C ILE A 292 13.53 -0.20 -1.81
N CYS A 293 12.95 -0.70 -0.71
CA CYS A 293 13.33 -1.98 -0.13
C CYS A 293 13.18 -3.13 -1.13
N SER A 294 12.08 -3.16 -1.89
CA SER A 294 11.82 -4.18 -2.91
C SER A 294 12.85 -4.15 -4.04
N GLU A 295 13.21 -2.96 -4.52
CA GLU A 295 14.22 -2.74 -5.57
C GLU A 295 15.63 -3.10 -5.11
N LEU A 296 16.01 -2.68 -3.91
CA LEU A 296 17.33 -2.95 -3.31
C LEU A 296 17.40 -4.32 -2.63
N ASN A 297 16.34 -5.14 -2.70
CA ASN A 297 16.25 -6.43 -2.03
C ASN A 297 16.57 -6.36 -0.52
N ILE A 298 16.10 -5.33 0.17
CA ILE A 298 16.22 -5.18 1.62
C ILE A 298 15.21 -6.12 2.28
N ASN A 299 15.64 -6.85 3.31
CA ASN A 299 14.89 -7.99 3.86
C ASN A 299 14.26 -7.69 5.21
N ASN A 300 14.68 -6.61 5.87
CA ASN A 300 14.23 -6.25 7.20
C ASN A 300 13.97 -4.74 7.26
N ILE A 301 12.98 -4.31 8.02
CA ILE A 301 12.81 -2.90 8.38
C ILE A 301 12.63 -2.77 9.89
N LEU A 302 13.13 -1.68 10.46
CA LEU A 302 12.80 -1.23 11.81
C LEU A 302 11.76 -0.12 11.71
N ALA A 303 10.61 -0.30 12.36
CA ALA A 303 9.48 0.59 12.29
C ALA A 303 8.90 0.86 13.69
N THR A 304 8.33 2.04 13.88
CA THR A 304 7.89 2.57 15.18
C THR A 304 6.47 3.13 15.08
N GLU A 305 5.76 3.20 16.23
CA GLU A 305 4.52 3.98 16.38
C GLU A 305 4.60 4.84 17.66
N VAL A 306 5.54 5.78 17.71
CA VAL A 306 5.77 6.65 18.87
C VAL A 306 4.83 7.85 18.86
N SER A 307 4.76 8.55 17.72
CA SER A 307 3.90 9.72 17.61
C SER A 307 2.44 9.33 17.38
N LYS A 308 1.52 10.21 17.79
CA LYS A 308 0.10 10.08 17.43
C LYS A 308 -0.12 10.17 15.91
N HIS A 309 0.84 10.72 15.19
CA HIS A 309 0.83 10.82 13.74
C HIS A 309 1.05 9.46 13.09
N ALA A 310 2.10 8.75 13.50
CA ALA A 310 2.51 7.45 12.92
C ALA A 310 1.79 6.24 13.56
N CYS A 311 0.62 6.42 14.18
CA CYS A 311 -0.07 5.40 14.99
C CYS A 311 -0.58 4.15 14.23
N ARG A 312 -0.36 4.07 12.92
CA ARG A 312 -0.67 2.91 12.08
C ARG A 312 0.51 2.47 11.22
N ALA A 313 1.71 3.02 11.43
CA ALA A 313 2.86 2.80 10.57
C ALA A 313 3.25 1.31 10.42
N ILE A 314 3.06 0.48 11.45
CA ILE A 314 3.31 -0.97 11.34
C ILE A 314 2.31 -1.63 10.39
N LYS A 315 1.02 -1.29 10.52
CA LYS A 315 -0.03 -1.85 9.68
C LYS A 315 0.13 -1.43 8.21
N GLU A 316 0.50 -0.18 8.02
CA GLU A 316 0.78 0.41 6.70
C GLU A 316 1.99 -0.25 6.05
N ALA A 317 3.08 -0.43 6.80
CA ALA A 317 4.27 -1.13 6.33
C ALA A 317 3.99 -2.60 5.98
N ASP A 318 3.17 -3.31 6.77
CA ASP A 318 2.74 -4.69 6.48
C ASP A 318 1.98 -4.80 5.16
N LEU A 319 1.04 -3.89 4.90
CA LEU A 319 0.32 -3.89 3.64
C LEU A 319 1.24 -3.50 2.47
N ALA A 320 2.09 -2.50 2.67
CA ALA A 320 3.03 -2.05 1.65
C ALA A 320 4.00 -3.16 1.23
N ARG A 321 4.63 -3.89 2.16
CA ARG A 321 5.55 -4.99 1.79
C ARG A 321 4.85 -6.10 1.00
N ARG A 322 3.58 -6.40 1.28
CA ARG A 322 2.80 -7.44 0.58
C ARG A 322 2.47 -7.01 -0.84
N ILE A 323 2.04 -5.76 -1.00
CA ILE A 323 1.81 -5.16 -2.33
C ILE A 323 3.09 -5.17 -3.15
N MET A 324 4.23 -4.76 -2.57
CA MET A 324 5.51 -4.73 -3.27
C MET A 324 6.00 -6.14 -3.63
N PHE A 325 5.79 -7.12 -2.75
CA PHE A 325 6.12 -8.52 -3.01
C PHE A 325 5.30 -9.08 -4.18
N ALA A 326 3.98 -8.90 -4.15
CA ALA A 326 3.09 -9.34 -5.24
C ALA A 326 3.42 -8.64 -6.57
N ALA A 327 3.71 -7.34 -6.54
CA ALA A 327 4.13 -6.57 -7.72
C ALA A 327 5.41 -7.16 -8.34
N LYS A 328 6.41 -7.48 -7.51
CA LYS A 328 7.69 -8.05 -7.93
C LYS A 328 7.56 -9.47 -8.49
N GLU A 329 6.81 -10.35 -7.82
CA GLU A 329 6.57 -11.73 -8.29
C GLU A 329 5.89 -11.77 -9.67
N HIS A 330 5.04 -10.80 -9.96
CA HIS A 330 4.34 -10.69 -11.24
C HIS A 330 5.08 -9.83 -12.28
N ASP A 331 6.19 -9.20 -11.90
CA ASP A 331 6.92 -8.19 -12.70
C ASP A 331 5.99 -7.12 -13.28
N THR A 332 5.24 -6.50 -12.36
CA THR A 332 4.25 -5.46 -12.63
C THR A 332 4.48 -4.26 -11.73
N LEU A 333 3.88 -3.11 -12.09
CA LEU A 333 3.85 -1.96 -11.20
C LEU A 333 2.97 -2.27 -9.97
N PRO A 334 3.25 -1.68 -8.79
CA PRO A 334 2.42 -1.82 -7.59
C PRO A 334 1.13 -0.99 -7.70
N LYS A 335 0.38 -1.20 -8.78
CA LYS A 335 -0.83 -0.46 -9.12
C LYS A 335 -1.98 -1.46 -9.25
N HIS A 336 -3.12 -1.12 -8.64
CA HIS A 336 -4.32 -1.96 -8.67
C HIS A 336 -4.17 -3.37 -8.07
N ILE A 337 -3.19 -3.56 -7.19
CA ILE A 337 -3.01 -4.81 -6.44
C ILE A 337 -3.96 -4.82 -5.23
N ASP A 338 -3.90 -3.76 -4.42
CA ASP A 338 -4.77 -3.55 -3.28
C ASP A 338 -4.95 -2.03 -3.04
N PRO A 339 -6.17 -1.53 -2.80
CA PRO A 339 -6.43 -0.12 -2.57
C PRO A 339 -6.22 0.30 -1.10
N GLY A 340 -5.80 -0.59 -0.20
CA GLY A 340 -5.75 -0.33 1.24
C GLY A 340 -4.72 0.70 1.68
N LEU A 341 -3.79 1.10 0.82
CA LEU A 341 -2.91 2.26 1.05
C LEU A 341 -3.55 3.59 0.59
N MET A 342 -4.69 3.56 -0.10
CA MET A 342 -5.41 4.74 -0.59
C MET A 342 -6.48 5.20 0.41
N ALA A 343 -6.04 5.73 1.55
CA ALA A 343 -6.95 6.16 2.62
C ALA A 343 -7.79 7.39 2.22
N LEU A 344 -7.15 8.41 1.61
CA LEU A 344 -7.79 9.70 1.34
C LEU A 344 -8.65 9.74 0.08
N HIS A 345 -8.33 8.98 -0.97
CA HIS A 345 -9.07 9.02 -2.23
C HIS A 345 -9.17 7.63 -2.85
N GLU A 346 -10.09 7.45 -3.79
CA GLU A 346 -10.23 6.21 -4.57
C GLU A 346 -9.78 6.39 -6.02
N ILE A 347 -9.61 5.28 -6.72
CA ILE A 347 -9.23 5.27 -8.15
C ILE A 347 -10.35 5.87 -9.01
N SER A 348 -11.60 5.54 -8.68
CA SER A 348 -12.80 6.00 -9.38
C SER A 348 -13.89 6.29 -8.33
N PRO A 349 -13.96 7.53 -7.82
CA PRO A 349 -14.89 7.87 -6.74
C PRO A 349 -16.33 8.09 -7.19
N PHE A 350 -16.54 8.50 -8.44
CA PHE A 350 -17.86 8.82 -8.99
C PHE A 350 -18.25 7.76 -10.04
N PRO A 351 -19.06 6.75 -9.67
CA PRO A 351 -19.46 5.71 -10.60
C PRO A 351 -20.50 6.17 -11.64
N TYR A 352 -21.20 7.28 -11.37
CA TYR A 352 -22.25 7.82 -12.23
C TYR A 352 -22.00 9.30 -12.55
N SER A 353 -22.33 9.69 -13.76
CA SER A 353 -22.44 11.08 -14.20
C SER A 353 -23.75 11.71 -13.72
N LEU A 354 -23.80 13.04 -13.67
CA LEU A 354 -25.02 13.76 -13.29
C LEU A 354 -26.24 13.40 -14.17
N ASP A 355 -26.04 13.16 -15.46
CA ASP A 355 -27.14 12.82 -16.37
C ASP A 355 -27.69 11.41 -16.11
N GLU A 356 -26.82 10.43 -15.82
CA GLU A 356 -27.25 9.09 -15.38
C GLU A 356 -28.02 9.16 -14.06
N ILE A 357 -27.59 10.00 -13.11
CA ILE A 357 -28.29 10.20 -11.84
C ILE A 357 -29.68 10.84 -12.08
N ARG A 358 -29.79 11.81 -12.99
CA ARG A 358 -31.08 12.42 -13.37
C ARG A 358 -32.03 11.41 -14.00
N GLU A 359 -31.53 10.56 -14.88
CA GLU A 359 -32.33 9.50 -15.50
C GLU A 359 -32.85 8.53 -14.44
N LEU A 360 -31.98 8.09 -13.52
CA LEU A 360 -32.38 7.26 -12.40
C LEU A 360 -33.43 7.93 -11.52
N ALA A 361 -33.23 9.20 -11.15
CA ALA A 361 -34.16 9.96 -10.34
C ALA A 361 -35.56 10.06 -10.99
N GLY A 362 -35.63 10.21 -12.31
CA GLY A 362 -36.90 10.24 -13.06
C GLY A 362 -37.70 8.94 -13.04
N GLN A 363 -37.07 7.82 -12.66
CA GLN A 363 -37.73 6.51 -12.56
C GLN A 363 -38.23 6.21 -11.13
N ILE A 364 -37.83 6.99 -10.13
CA ILE A 364 -38.21 6.77 -8.73
C ILE A 364 -39.63 7.25 -8.46
N THR A 365 -40.44 6.38 -7.84
CA THR A 365 -41.86 6.66 -7.53
C THR A 365 -42.18 6.56 -6.04
N ASP A 366 -41.24 6.10 -5.22
CA ASP A 366 -41.39 5.96 -3.77
C ASP A 366 -40.82 7.18 -3.01
N PRO A 367 -41.28 7.43 -1.76
CA PRO A 367 -40.88 8.60 -1.00
C PRO A 367 -39.47 8.51 -0.40
N SER A 368 -38.76 7.39 -0.53
CA SER A 368 -37.47 7.17 0.14
C SER A 368 -36.38 7.99 -0.53
N PHE A 369 -35.64 8.75 0.29
CA PHE A 369 -34.51 9.54 -0.19
C PHE A 369 -33.33 8.65 -0.57
N ARG A 370 -32.78 8.93 -1.74
CA ARG A 370 -31.54 8.36 -2.25
C ARG A 370 -30.52 9.48 -2.41
N ILE A 371 -29.30 9.22 -1.98
CA ILE A 371 -28.18 10.15 -2.09
C ILE A 371 -27.13 9.53 -3.02
N GLN A 372 -26.68 10.30 -4.00
CA GLN A 372 -25.60 9.92 -4.90
C GLN A 372 -24.66 11.12 -5.11
N ASN A 373 -23.40 10.83 -5.43
CA ASN A 373 -22.41 11.84 -5.79
C ASN A 373 -22.04 11.70 -7.26
N SER A 374 -21.82 12.81 -7.92
CA SER A 374 -21.07 12.89 -9.18
C SER A 374 -19.90 13.87 -9.05
N ALA A 375 -19.17 14.12 -10.13
CA ALA A 375 -18.12 15.14 -10.13
C ALA A 375 -18.67 16.54 -9.81
N GLU A 376 -19.95 16.80 -10.10
CA GLU A 376 -20.62 18.09 -9.93
C GLU A 376 -21.13 18.37 -8.52
N GLY A 377 -21.25 17.36 -7.65
CA GLY A 377 -21.67 17.54 -6.26
C GLY A 377 -22.49 16.39 -5.69
N LEU A 378 -23.31 16.73 -4.69
CA LEU A 378 -24.25 15.84 -4.04
C LEU A 378 -25.62 15.94 -4.71
N HIS A 379 -26.28 14.79 -4.82
CA HIS A 379 -27.58 14.63 -5.47
C HIS A 379 -28.51 13.82 -4.57
N ILE A 380 -29.57 14.44 -4.09
CA ILE A 380 -30.61 13.78 -3.30
C ILE A 380 -31.92 13.78 -4.06
N PHE A 381 -32.58 12.62 -4.12
CA PHE A 381 -33.80 12.46 -4.89
C PHE A 381 -34.75 11.41 -4.31
N ASN A 382 -36.04 11.59 -4.59
CA ASN A 382 -37.13 10.65 -4.36
C ASN A 382 -38.26 10.93 -5.38
N ARG A 383 -39.47 10.43 -5.15
CA ARG A 383 -40.64 10.73 -6.01
C ARG A 383 -41.00 12.22 -6.14
N ASP A 384 -40.62 13.05 -5.17
CA ASP A 384 -41.00 14.46 -5.10
C ASP A 384 -40.01 15.36 -5.87
N GLY A 385 -38.88 14.80 -6.32
CA GLY A 385 -37.93 15.46 -7.21
C GLY A 385 -36.47 15.15 -6.89
N MET A 386 -35.57 15.82 -7.60
CA MET A 386 -34.12 15.77 -7.41
C MET A 386 -33.59 17.15 -7.06
N HIS A 387 -32.71 17.21 -6.06
CA HIS A 387 -32.01 18.41 -5.64
C HIS A 387 -30.50 18.16 -5.63
N SER A 388 -29.76 19.15 -6.12
CA SER A 388 -28.29 19.11 -6.18
C SER A 388 -27.70 20.28 -5.41
N ALA A 389 -26.57 20.03 -4.73
CA ALA A 389 -25.77 21.06 -4.07
C ALA A 389 -24.34 20.56 -3.86
N THR A 390 -23.42 21.47 -3.57
CA THR A 390 -22.08 21.14 -3.04
C THR A 390 -22.03 21.22 -1.51
N ASP A 391 -22.94 21.99 -0.91
CA ASP A 391 -23.12 22.10 0.54
C ASP A 391 -24.40 21.34 0.95
N PRO A 392 -24.32 20.34 1.85
CA PRO A 392 -25.49 19.66 2.42
C PRO A 392 -26.58 20.59 2.99
N PHE A 393 -26.21 21.74 3.55
CA PHE A 393 -27.16 22.68 4.14
C PHE A 393 -28.10 23.29 3.09
N ASP A 394 -27.66 23.43 1.84
CA ASP A 394 -28.48 23.92 0.73
C ASP A 394 -29.54 22.92 0.25
N LEU A 395 -29.42 21.65 0.67
CA LEU A 395 -30.39 20.60 0.38
C LEU A 395 -31.51 20.59 1.42
N PHE A 396 -31.19 20.78 2.71
CA PHE A 396 -32.13 20.58 3.82
C PHE A 396 -33.48 21.31 3.67
N PRO A 397 -33.55 22.61 3.30
CA PRO A 397 -34.83 23.32 3.15
C PRO A 397 -35.74 22.76 2.05
N LYS A 398 -35.20 21.93 1.14
CA LYS A 398 -35.92 21.34 0.00
C LYS A 398 -36.46 19.94 0.30
N LEU A 399 -36.09 19.34 1.43
CA LEU A 399 -36.43 17.95 1.76
C LEU A 399 -37.73 17.81 2.57
N HIS A 400 -38.24 18.91 3.14
CA HIS A 400 -39.50 18.93 3.91
C HIS A 400 -39.53 17.96 5.10
N VAL A 401 -38.38 17.77 5.77
CA VAL A 401 -38.21 16.86 6.92
C VAL A 401 -38.15 17.58 8.27
N GLU A 402 -38.49 18.87 8.34
CA GLU A 402 -38.38 19.70 9.55
C GLU A 402 -39.23 19.20 10.73
N ASN A 403 -40.31 18.46 10.45
CA ASN A 403 -41.20 17.90 11.45
C ASN A 403 -40.90 16.42 11.79
N ASP A 404 -39.86 15.84 11.17
CA ASP A 404 -39.42 14.46 11.39
C ASP A 404 -37.95 14.45 11.81
N GLY A 405 -37.71 14.64 13.11
CA GLY A 405 -36.35 14.71 13.66
C GLY A 405 -35.52 13.44 13.42
N GLY A 406 -36.16 12.27 13.28
CA GLY A 406 -35.48 11.02 12.99
C GLY A 406 -34.94 10.99 11.56
N HIS A 407 -35.78 11.31 10.58
CA HIS A 407 -35.35 11.42 9.19
C HIS A 407 -34.37 12.58 8.96
N ALA A 408 -34.60 13.73 9.58
CA ALA A 408 -33.70 14.87 9.49
C ALA A 408 -32.29 14.51 10.00
N PHE A 409 -32.18 13.78 11.12
CA PHE A 409 -30.91 13.29 11.64
C PHE A 409 -30.23 12.31 10.68
N TYR A 410 -30.97 11.31 10.18
CA TYR A 410 -30.45 10.33 9.22
C TYR A 410 -29.88 11.00 7.97
N LEU A 411 -30.66 11.90 7.34
CA LEU A 411 -30.23 12.62 6.14
C LEU A 411 -29.03 13.53 6.41
N GLY A 412 -28.98 14.18 7.58
CA GLY A 412 -27.81 14.96 7.99
C GLY A 412 -26.54 14.12 8.07
N VAL A 413 -26.61 12.92 8.66
CA VAL A 413 -25.47 11.99 8.76
C VAL A 413 -25.03 11.50 7.38
N GLU A 414 -25.97 11.09 6.52
CA GLU A 414 -25.66 10.57 5.19
C GLU A 414 -25.12 11.67 4.26
N LEU A 415 -25.72 12.87 4.27
CA LEU A 415 -25.25 13.99 3.44
C LEU A 415 -23.87 14.49 3.88
N ALA A 416 -23.58 14.55 5.19
CA ALA A 416 -22.24 14.89 5.68
C ALA A 416 -21.21 13.84 5.24
N ARG A 417 -21.57 12.54 5.25
CA ARG A 417 -20.68 11.48 4.75
C ARG A 417 -20.46 11.59 3.25
N ALA A 418 -21.52 11.86 2.49
CA ALA A 418 -21.46 12.08 1.05
C ALA A 418 -20.61 13.32 0.70
N GLU A 419 -20.67 14.39 1.50
CA GLU A 419 -19.86 15.59 1.33
C GLU A 419 -18.38 15.28 1.49
N ILE A 420 -17.99 14.63 2.60
CA ILE A 420 -16.60 14.22 2.83
C ILE A 420 -16.10 13.34 1.68
N ALA A 421 -16.93 12.41 1.23
CA ALA A 421 -16.58 11.54 0.11
C ALA A 421 -16.38 12.32 -1.19
N TRP A 422 -17.24 13.29 -1.48
CA TRP A 422 -17.10 14.13 -2.68
C TRP A 422 -15.84 15.00 -2.60
N GLN A 423 -15.59 15.68 -1.48
CA GLN A 423 -14.44 16.56 -1.28
C GLN A 423 -13.10 15.82 -1.41
N LEU A 424 -13.03 14.60 -0.85
CA LEU A 424 -11.80 13.80 -0.86
C LEU A 424 -11.67 12.89 -2.10
N GLY A 425 -12.72 12.78 -2.91
CA GLY A 425 -12.76 11.81 -4.01
C GLY A 425 -12.75 10.37 -3.50
N LYS A 426 -13.65 10.04 -2.55
CA LYS A 426 -13.97 8.68 -2.10
C LYS A 426 -15.27 8.20 -2.73
N ARG A 427 -15.46 6.89 -2.80
CA ARG A 427 -16.75 6.31 -3.18
C ARG A 427 -17.70 6.41 -2.00
N TYR A 428 -18.82 7.08 -2.23
CA TYR A 428 -19.94 7.08 -1.31
C TYR A 428 -20.92 5.96 -1.68
N THR A 429 -21.32 5.18 -0.68
CA THR A 429 -22.47 4.28 -0.76
C THR A 429 -23.34 4.54 0.46
N GLN A 430 -24.60 4.86 0.22
CA GLN A 430 -25.56 5.15 1.29
C GLN A 430 -25.64 3.96 2.25
N ASP A 431 -25.76 4.27 3.54
CA ASP A 431 -25.78 3.28 4.64
C ASP A 431 -24.48 2.46 4.78
N GLN A 432 -23.38 2.89 4.17
CA GLN A 432 -22.05 2.32 4.36
C GLN A 432 -21.07 3.36 4.92
N ALA A 433 -20.17 2.92 5.78
CA ALA A 433 -19.04 3.73 6.22
C ALA A 433 -18.08 4.01 5.05
N LEU A 434 -17.38 5.14 5.09
CA LEU A 434 -16.29 5.38 4.15
C LEU A 434 -15.15 4.41 4.43
N ASN A 435 -14.56 3.87 3.36
CA ASN A 435 -13.42 2.96 3.47
C ASN A 435 -12.12 3.74 3.60
N TRP A 436 -11.41 3.64 4.72
CA TRP A 436 -10.12 4.31 4.95
C TRP A 436 -8.90 3.42 4.67
N GLY A 437 -9.10 2.30 3.98
CA GLY A 437 -8.03 1.33 3.73
C GLY A 437 -7.53 0.72 5.04
N CYS A 438 -6.21 0.71 5.23
CA CYS A 438 -5.56 0.19 6.43
C CYS A 438 -5.39 1.24 7.56
N ALA A 439 -5.81 2.49 7.35
CA ALA A 439 -5.70 3.56 8.35
C ALA A 439 -6.68 3.37 9.53
N THR A 440 -7.74 2.56 9.36
CA THR A 440 -8.71 2.24 10.40
C THR A 440 -8.93 0.73 10.48
N ASP A 441 -9.31 0.23 11.65
CA ASP A 441 -9.80 -1.14 11.75
C ASP A 441 -11.12 -1.27 10.97
N GLN A 442 -11.17 -2.16 9.97
CA GLN A 442 -12.41 -2.43 9.24
C GLN A 442 -13.38 -3.18 10.15
N THR A 443 -14.46 -2.51 10.54
CA THR A 443 -15.51 -3.09 11.40
C THR A 443 -16.65 -3.73 10.61
N GLU A 444 -16.75 -3.49 9.30
CA GLU A 444 -17.77 -4.12 8.45
C GLU A 444 -17.13 -5.24 7.61
N SER A 445 -17.65 -6.46 7.74
CA SER A 445 -17.38 -7.55 6.83
C SER A 445 -17.71 -7.12 5.40
N THR A 446 -16.86 -7.45 4.42
CA THR A 446 -17.14 -7.30 2.98
C THR A 446 -18.57 -7.76 2.70
N VAL A 447 -19.48 -6.79 2.52
CA VAL A 447 -20.90 -7.06 2.33
C VAL A 447 -21.07 -7.61 0.93
N ASP A 448 -21.61 -8.81 0.81
CA ASP A 448 -22.08 -9.34 -0.46
C ASP A 448 -23.19 -8.41 -0.99
N LEU A 449 -22.90 -7.78 -2.15
CA LEU A 449 -23.77 -6.83 -2.85
C LEU A 449 -25.13 -7.45 -3.25
N HIS A 450 -25.27 -8.77 -3.17
CA HIS A 450 -26.53 -9.50 -3.41
C HIS A 450 -27.38 -9.73 -2.15
N THR A 451 -26.92 -9.28 -0.98
CA THR A 451 -27.66 -9.38 0.28
C THR A 451 -28.16 -8.02 0.74
N PHE A 452 -29.47 -7.89 0.91
CA PHE A 452 -30.07 -6.71 1.54
C PHE A 452 -29.60 -6.58 2.99
N LYS A 453 -29.10 -5.39 3.37
CA LYS A 453 -28.82 -5.08 4.78
C LYS A 453 -30.12 -5.19 5.59
N PRO A 454 -30.07 -5.68 6.85
CA PRO A 454 -31.17 -5.50 7.79
C PRO A 454 -31.50 -4.01 7.94
N ALA A 455 -32.77 -3.68 8.17
CA ALA A 455 -33.18 -2.30 8.43
C ALA A 455 -32.34 -1.68 9.55
N GLY A 456 -31.85 -0.45 9.33
CA GLY A 456 -31.00 0.28 10.27
C GLY A 456 -31.65 0.42 11.65
N THR A 457 -30.83 0.72 12.67
CA THR A 457 -31.26 0.86 14.06
C THR A 457 -32.34 1.94 14.28
N THR A 458 -32.48 2.86 13.33
CA THR A 458 -33.51 3.91 13.29
C THR A 458 -34.91 3.39 12.91
N LEU A 459 -35.02 2.19 12.34
CA LEU A 459 -36.28 1.57 11.88
C LEU A 459 -36.78 0.44 12.79
N GLN A 460 -36.15 0.21 13.94
CA GLN A 460 -36.66 -0.77 14.90
C GLN A 460 -37.99 -0.25 15.48
N LYS A 461 -39.10 -0.83 15.01
CA LYS A 461 -40.41 -0.65 15.64
C LYS A 461 -40.29 -1.10 17.10
N LYS A 462 -40.63 -0.18 18.02
CA LYS A 462 -40.80 -0.49 19.45
C LYS A 462 -41.83 -1.59 19.66
#